data_AF-Q08RU3-F1
#
_entry.id   AF-Q08RU3-F1
#
_cell.length_a   1.000
_cell.length_b   1.000
_cell.length_c   1.000
_cell.angle_alpha   90.00
_cell.angle_beta   90.00
_cell.angle_gamma   90.00
#
_symmetry.space_group_name_H-M   'P 1'
#
loop_
_entity.id
_entity.type
_entity.pdbx_description
1 polymer ?
#
loop_
_entity_poly.entity_id
_entity_poly.type
_entity_poly.pdbx_seq_one_letter_code
_entity_poly.pdbx_strand_id
1 'polypeptide(L)'
;EPSPTPPPLQDDPSDTKPSSRPPVRTGKTETLPDSVKKELAAAERALSAGNTREAIESAHRSQRIQVTGAAYALLARAYCRQGDISNAKAQWRNVPNTYRGKVSKYCKGYEIEF
;
A
#
# COMPACT_ATOMS: atom_id res chain seq x y z
N GLU A 1 10.28 60.00 -8.11
CA GLU A 1 10.68 58.84 -7.27
C GLU A 1 10.24 59.08 -5.84
N PRO A 2 9.88 58.05 -5.04
CA PRO A 2 10.27 56.64 -5.18
C PRO A 2 9.12 55.65 -5.45
N SER A 3 9.51 54.49 -5.95
CA SER A 3 8.72 53.27 -6.16
C SER A 3 8.56 52.48 -4.86
N PRO A 4 7.45 51.76 -4.67
CA PRO A 4 7.48 50.54 -3.88
C PRO A 4 7.03 49.30 -4.70
N THR A 5 8.00 48.41 -4.82
CA THR A 5 8.02 46.97 -5.13
C THR A 5 6.70 46.19 -4.98
N PRO A 6 6.31 45.33 -5.95
CA PRO A 6 5.28 44.31 -5.73
C PRO A 6 5.85 43.06 -5.00
N PRO A 7 5.16 42.49 -4.00
CA PRO A 7 5.45 41.14 -3.52
C PRO A 7 4.86 40.07 -4.46
N PRO A 8 5.50 38.88 -4.57
CA PRO A 8 5.15 37.84 -5.53
C PRO A 8 4.13 36.81 -5.00
N LEU A 9 3.39 36.24 -5.95
CA LEU A 9 2.84 34.87 -6.05
C LEU A 9 2.44 34.16 -4.74
N GLN A 10 1.15 33.88 -4.59
CA GLN A 10 0.66 32.85 -3.68
C GLN A 10 0.07 31.69 -4.46
N ASP A 11 0.79 30.59 -4.33
CA ASP A 11 0.57 29.17 -4.58
C ASP A 11 -0.82 28.72 -5.09
N ASP A 12 -0.75 28.06 -6.25
CA ASP A 12 -1.69 27.05 -6.73
C ASP A 12 -2.17 26.11 -5.60
N PRO A 13 -3.48 25.86 -5.45
CA PRO A 13 -3.92 24.62 -4.84
C PRO A 13 -3.54 23.48 -5.80
N SER A 14 -2.44 22.80 -5.48
CA SER A 14 -2.05 21.55 -6.10
C SER A 14 -3.12 20.49 -5.78
N ASP A 15 -4.19 20.47 -6.58
CA ASP A 15 -5.15 19.38 -6.68
C ASP A 15 -4.42 18.20 -7.32
N THR A 16 -3.59 17.52 -6.52
CA THR A 16 -2.97 16.27 -6.94
C THR A 16 -4.02 15.17 -6.79
N LYS A 17 -4.93 15.14 -7.76
CA LYS A 17 -5.86 14.05 -8.01
C LYS A 17 -5.13 12.70 -7.95
N PRO A 18 -5.59 11.72 -7.17
CA PRO A 18 -4.93 10.41 -7.11
C PRO A 18 -5.08 9.72 -8.47
N SER A 19 -3.96 9.64 -9.19
CA SER A 19 -3.85 8.95 -10.47
C SER A 19 -4.14 7.47 -10.28
N SER A 20 -5.39 7.10 -10.57
CA SER A 20 -5.85 5.71 -10.63
C SER A 20 -5.31 5.07 -11.91
N ARG A 21 -4.06 4.60 -11.87
CA ARG A 21 -3.52 3.78 -12.96
C ARG A 21 -3.80 2.30 -12.68
N PRO A 22 -4.58 1.59 -13.52
CA PRO A 22 -4.82 0.16 -13.34
C PRO A 22 -3.55 -0.65 -13.63
N PRO A 23 -3.27 -1.75 -12.88
CA PRO A 23 -2.06 -2.52 -13.09
C PRO A 23 -2.17 -3.40 -14.35
N VAL A 24 -1.29 -3.13 -15.30
CA VAL A 24 -0.97 -3.98 -16.44
C VAL A 24 -0.48 -5.34 -15.91
N ARG A 25 -1.29 -6.37 -16.07
CA ARG A 25 -0.90 -7.77 -15.84
C ARG A 25 0.11 -8.18 -16.90
N THR A 26 1.41 -8.15 -16.57
CA THR A 26 2.43 -8.86 -17.34
C THR A 26 3.07 -9.90 -16.43
N GLY A 27 2.87 -11.17 -16.76
CA GLY A 27 3.48 -12.33 -16.10
C GLY A 27 4.97 -12.48 -16.40
N LYS A 28 5.73 -11.38 -16.35
CA LYS A 28 7.19 -11.40 -16.32
C LYS A 28 7.59 -11.37 -14.86
N THR A 29 8.55 -12.20 -14.47
CA THR A 29 9.26 -12.13 -13.18
C THR A 29 9.42 -10.66 -12.81
N GLU A 30 8.59 -10.14 -11.90
CA GLU A 30 8.63 -8.72 -11.54
C GLU A 30 10.02 -8.50 -10.97
N THR A 31 10.89 -7.82 -11.73
CA THR A 31 12.14 -7.29 -11.20
C THR A 31 11.73 -6.21 -10.21
N LEU A 32 11.46 -6.63 -8.98
CA LEU A 32 11.06 -5.74 -7.91
C LEU A 32 12.23 -4.78 -7.66
N PRO A 33 12.01 -3.46 -7.76
CA PRO A 33 13.00 -2.47 -7.35
C PRO A 33 13.41 -2.72 -5.91
N ASP A 34 14.68 -2.48 -5.58
CA ASP A 34 15.17 -2.71 -4.21
C ASP A 34 14.44 -1.85 -3.18
N SER A 35 13.99 -0.64 -3.59
CA SER A 35 13.11 0.20 -2.78
C SER A 35 11.78 -0.49 -2.43
N VAL A 36 11.16 -1.20 -3.39
CA VAL A 36 9.92 -1.95 -3.14
C VAL A 36 10.19 -3.11 -2.20
N LYS A 37 11.26 -3.87 -2.41
CA LYS A 37 11.65 -4.97 -1.52
C LYS A 37 11.89 -4.47 -0.09
N LYS A 38 12.55 -3.33 0.07
CA LYS A 38 12.83 -2.71 1.37
C LYS A 38 11.55 -2.31 2.09
N GLU A 39 10.61 -1.67 1.40
CA GLU A 39 9.32 -1.29 1.98
C GLU A 39 8.46 -2.51 2.33
N LEU A 40 8.41 -3.53 1.46
CA LEU A 40 7.71 -4.79 1.76
C LEU A 40 8.31 -5.53 2.96
N ALA A 41 9.65 -5.55 3.08
CA ALA A 41 10.33 -6.13 4.22
C ALA A 41 10.12 -5.32 5.51
N ALA A 42 10.02 -3.98 5.43
CA ALA A 42 9.63 -3.14 6.55
C ALA A 42 8.18 -3.43 6.98
N ALA A 43 7.26 -3.55 6.03
CA ALA A 43 5.86 -3.87 6.28
C ALA A 43 5.69 -5.23 6.97
N GLU A 44 6.38 -6.27 6.49
CA GLU A 44 6.31 -7.63 7.09
C GLU A 44 6.90 -7.65 8.50
N ARG A 45 8.01 -6.93 8.74
CA ARG A 45 8.61 -6.79 10.08
C ARG A 45 7.67 -6.06 11.04
N ALA A 46 7.12 -4.93 10.62
CA ALA A 46 6.15 -4.17 11.41
C ALA A 46 4.91 -5.02 11.71
N LEU A 47 4.41 -5.77 10.72
CA LEU A 47 3.27 -6.68 10.91
C LEU A 47 3.59 -7.78 11.91
N SER A 48 4.80 -8.33 11.89
CA SER A 48 5.24 -9.37 12.84
C SER A 48 5.40 -8.81 14.25
N ALA A 49 5.94 -7.59 14.38
CA ALA A 49 6.09 -6.88 15.66
C ALA A 49 4.75 -6.39 16.24
N GLY A 50 3.69 -6.36 15.43
CA GLY A 50 2.37 -5.87 15.84
C GLY A 50 2.12 -4.39 15.64
N ASN A 51 3.04 -3.72 14.96
CA ASN A 51 2.87 -2.35 14.50
C ASN A 51 2.01 -2.35 13.22
N THR A 52 0.74 -2.69 13.34
CA THR A 52 -0.17 -2.83 12.20
C THR A 52 -0.26 -1.55 11.36
N ARG A 53 -0.26 -0.38 12.01
CA ARG A 53 -0.29 0.93 11.32
C ARG A 53 0.95 1.15 10.45
N GLU A 54 2.13 0.90 11.01
CA GLU A 54 3.40 1.03 10.28
C GLU A 54 3.51 0.02 9.14
N ALA A 55 2.95 -1.19 9.33
CA ALA A 55 2.85 -2.19 8.29
C ALA A 55 2.01 -1.72 7.10
N ILE A 56 0.85 -1.11 7.38
CA ILE A 56 -0.05 -0.54 6.36
C ILE A 56 0.65 0.60 5.62
N GLU A 57 1.26 1.54 6.36
CA GLU A 57 1.96 2.69 5.78
C GLU A 57 3.12 2.25 4.86
N SER A 58 3.95 1.31 5.31
CA SER A 58 5.07 0.79 4.52
C SER A 58 4.60 0.02 3.28
N ALA A 59 3.52 -0.76 3.40
CA ALA A 59 2.94 -1.44 2.24
C ALA A 59 2.37 -0.43 1.21
N HIS A 60 1.72 0.64 1.66
CA HIS A 60 1.28 1.74 0.77
C HIS A 60 2.46 2.47 0.12
N ARG A 61 3.54 2.74 0.87
CA ARG A 61 4.77 3.30 0.28
C ARG A 61 5.33 2.41 -0.83
N SER A 62 5.32 1.09 -0.64
CA SER A 62 5.74 0.14 -1.68
C SER A 62 4.87 0.25 -2.94
N GLN A 63 3.54 0.39 -2.79
CA GLN A 63 2.60 0.54 -3.92
C GLN A 63 2.80 1.85 -4.69
N ARG A 64 3.16 2.94 -4.00
CA ARG A 64 3.49 4.22 -4.65
C ARG A 64 4.69 4.11 -5.58
N ILE A 65 5.61 3.20 -5.27
CA ILE A 65 6.76 2.90 -6.14
C ILE A 65 6.33 1.92 -7.24
N GLN A 66 5.76 0.78 -6.84
CA GLN A 66 5.22 -0.22 -7.77
C GLN A 66 4.12 -1.04 -7.10
N VAL A 67 2.95 -1.08 -7.74
CA VAL A 67 1.83 -1.93 -7.31
C VAL A 67 2.16 -3.39 -7.58
N THR A 68 2.22 -4.20 -6.53
CA THR A 68 2.55 -5.63 -6.60
C THR A 68 1.51 -6.46 -5.87
N GLY A 69 1.38 -7.74 -6.24
CA GLY A 69 0.53 -8.69 -5.54
C GLY A 69 0.93 -8.90 -4.08
N ALA A 70 2.23 -8.83 -3.79
CA ALA A 70 2.77 -8.95 -2.44
C ALA A 70 2.33 -7.79 -1.53
N ALA A 71 2.28 -6.57 -2.08
CA ALA A 71 1.78 -5.41 -1.33
C ALA A 71 0.30 -5.54 -0.96
N TYR A 72 -0.56 -5.96 -1.91
CA TYR A 72 -1.97 -6.25 -1.62
C TYR A 72 -2.14 -7.34 -0.56
N ALA A 73 -1.33 -8.40 -0.63
CA ALA A 73 -1.36 -9.48 0.35
C ALA A 73 -0.91 -9.03 1.74
N LEU A 74 0.07 -8.13 1.84
CA LEU A 74 0.51 -7.51 3.10
C LEU A 74 -0.57 -6.62 3.69
N LEU A 75 -1.16 -5.74 2.89
CA LEU A 75 -2.25 -4.87 3.34
C LEU A 75 -3.45 -5.68 3.83
N ALA A 76 -3.88 -6.70 3.09
CA ALA A 76 -4.98 -7.57 3.51
C ALA A 76 -4.72 -8.21 4.88
N ARG A 77 -3.51 -8.76 5.10
CA ARG A 77 -3.11 -9.33 6.39
C ARG A 77 -3.07 -8.28 7.50
N ALA A 78 -2.54 -7.09 7.22
CA ALA A 78 -2.48 -6.01 8.19
C ALA A 78 -3.89 -5.55 8.62
N TYR A 79 -4.80 -5.36 7.66
CA TYR A 79 -6.19 -5.01 7.98
C TYR A 79 -6.92 -6.11 8.76
N CYS A 80 -6.65 -7.40 8.48
CA CYS A 80 -7.18 -8.49 9.30
C CYS A 80 -6.72 -8.39 10.76
N ARG A 81 -5.44 -8.10 10.98
CA ARG A 81 -4.91 -7.88 12.34
C ARG A 81 -5.51 -6.66 13.02
N GLN A 82 -5.83 -5.61 12.25
CA GLN A 82 -6.49 -4.42 12.77
C GLN A 82 -7.97 -4.65 13.11
N GLY A 83 -8.59 -5.73 12.60
CA GLY A 83 -10.04 -5.95 12.67
C GLY A 83 -10.83 -5.15 11.62
N ASP A 84 -10.16 -4.55 10.64
CA ASP A 84 -10.82 -3.76 9.59
C ASP A 84 -11.20 -4.65 8.40
N ILE A 85 -12.34 -5.32 8.52
CA ILE A 85 -12.85 -6.29 7.54
C ILE A 85 -13.14 -5.63 6.19
N SER A 86 -13.66 -4.40 6.22
CA SER A 86 -14.02 -3.65 5.00
C SER A 86 -12.80 -3.42 4.13
N ASN A 87 -11.71 -2.89 4.72
CA ASN A 87 -10.46 -2.69 4.00
C ASN A 87 -9.78 -4.01 3.66
N ALA A 88 -9.83 -5.02 4.53
CA ALA A 88 -9.25 -6.33 4.24
C ALA A 88 -9.90 -6.97 3.00
N LYS A 89 -11.24 -6.91 2.88
CA LYS A 89 -12.00 -7.38 1.71
C LYS A 89 -11.68 -6.57 0.45
N ALA A 90 -11.53 -5.26 0.57
CA ALA A 90 -11.15 -4.39 -0.55
C ALA A 90 -9.79 -4.78 -1.13
N GLN A 91 -8.81 -5.06 -0.28
CA GLN A 91 -7.48 -5.49 -0.72
C GLN A 91 -7.48 -6.93 -1.24
N TRP A 92 -8.20 -7.85 -0.58
CA TRP A 92 -8.33 -9.26 -0.98
C TRP A 92 -8.71 -9.46 -2.46
N ARG A 93 -9.62 -8.63 -2.98
CA ARG A 93 -10.05 -8.68 -4.39
C ARG A 93 -8.90 -8.50 -5.38
N ASN A 94 -7.85 -7.76 -4.98
CA ASN A 94 -6.66 -7.49 -5.79
C ASN A 94 -5.51 -8.47 -5.51
N VAL A 95 -5.63 -9.33 -4.49
CA VAL A 95 -4.60 -10.32 -4.15
C VAL A 95 -4.57 -11.43 -5.21
N PRO A 96 -3.41 -11.67 -5.87
CA PRO A 96 -3.26 -12.77 -6.82
C PRO A 96 -3.40 -14.14 -6.13
N ASN A 97 -3.87 -15.15 -6.87
CA ASN A 97 -4.11 -16.50 -6.34
C ASN A 97 -2.89 -17.10 -5.61
N THR A 98 -1.67 -16.79 -6.06
CA THR A 98 -0.41 -17.23 -5.43
C THR A 98 -0.27 -16.79 -3.98
N TYR A 99 -0.87 -15.66 -3.59
CA TYR A 99 -0.80 -15.11 -2.24
C TYR A 99 -2.07 -15.35 -1.41
N ARG A 100 -3.20 -15.64 -2.06
CA ARG A 100 -4.51 -15.82 -1.39
C ARG A 100 -4.48 -16.85 -0.26
N GLY A 101 -3.83 -18.00 -0.47
CA GLY A 101 -3.74 -19.04 0.57
C GLY A 101 -3.05 -18.56 1.85
N LYS A 102 -1.96 -17.78 1.72
CA LYS A 102 -1.23 -17.22 2.86
C LYS A 102 -2.07 -16.18 3.61
N VAL A 103 -2.75 -15.30 2.88
CA VAL A 103 -3.60 -14.25 3.45
C VAL A 103 -4.81 -14.86 4.15
N SER A 104 -5.51 -15.80 3.52
CA SER A 104 -6.65 -16.50 4.12
C SER A 104 -6.26 -17.21 5.42
N LYS A 105 -5.17 -17.98 5.42
CA LYS A 105 -4.67 -18.65 6.64
C LYS A 105 -4.37 -17.66 7.77
N TYR A 106 -3.79 -16.51 7.44
CA TYR A 106 -3.48 -15.48 8.43
C TYR A 106 -4.75 -14.85 9.01
N CYS A 107 -5.69 -14.45 8.14
CA CYS A 107 -6.92 -13.78 8.55
C CYS A 107 -7.89 -14.67 9.34
N LYS A 108 -7.87 -15.99 9.09
CA LYS A 108 -8.62 -16.96 9.91
C LYS A 108 -8.25 -16.91 11.40
N GLY A 109 -7.00 -16.59 11.74
CA GLY A 109 -6.58 -16.41 13.14
C GLY A 109 -7.22 -15.21 13.84
N TYR A 110 -7.85 -14.32 13.07
CA TYR A 110 -8.59 -13.15 13.55
C TYR A 110 -10.10 -13.28 13.27
N GLU A 111 -10.59 -14.51 13.02
CA GLU A 111 -11.99 -14.80 12.71
C GLU A 111 -12.53 -14.10 11.44
N ILE A 112 -11.62 -13.77 10.51
CA ILE A 112 -11.97 -13.11 9.24
C ILE A 112 -11.82 -14.11 8.09
N GLU A 113 -12.92 -14.30 7.35
CA GLU A 113 -12.98 -15.14 6.14
C GLU A 113 -13.37 -14.32 4.90
N PHE A 114 -12.89 -14.77 3.73
CA PHE A 114 -13.01 -14.09 2.44
C PHE A 114 -13.56 -14.99 1.34
#